data_AF-A0A852Z933-F1
#
_entry.id   AF-A0A852Z933-F1
#
_cell.length_a   1.000
_cell.length_b   1.000
_cell.length_c   1.000
_cell.angle_alpha   90.00
_cell.angle_beta   90.00
_cell.angle_gamma   90.00
#
_symmetry.space_group_name_H-M   'P 1'
#
loop_
_entity.id
_entity.type
_entity.pdbx_description
1 polymer ?
#
loop_
_entity_poly.entity_id
_entity_poly.type
_entity_poly.pdbx_seq_one_letter_code
_entity_poly.pdbx_strand_id
1 'polypeptide(L)'
;MEDDWAAVAEAISNRLRELGLTQLEVAARSKVSPATIRELQYNKMPRRRNPRTLEALSEALDWPSDYLGKVLTGTAAQPYAEEANDPVLLKLDDVLEQLQELRSRVDAVERRQAGGAEQS
;
A
#
# COMPACT_ATOMS: atom_id res chain seq x y z
N MET A 1 -21.19 -10.56 -14.11
CA MET A 1 -19.83 -10.58 -13.58
C MET A 1 -19.89 -11.30 -12.24
N GLU A 2 -19.02 -12.27 -12.04
CA GLU A 2 -18.96 -13.08 -10.82
C GLU A 2 -18.07 -12.37 -9.80
N ASP A 3 -18.45 -12.45 -8.51
CA ASP A 3 -17.75 -11.76 -7.43
C ASP A 3 -16.34 -12.36 -7.25
N ASP A 4 -15.26 -11.58 -7.42
CA ASP A 4 -13.87 -12.03 -7.32
C ASP A 4 -13.34 -11.94 -5.88
N TRP A 5 -13.70 -12.94 -5.09
CA TRP A 5 -13.24 -13.05 -3.71
C TRP A 5 -11.73 -13.39 -3.59
N ALA A 6 -11.11 -13.93 -4.64
CA ALA A 6 -9.68 -14.19 -4.64
C ALA A 6 -8.90 -12.86 -4.70
N ALA A 7 -9.34 -11.92 -5.55
CA ALA A 7 -8.77 -10.57 -5.61
C ALA A 7 -8.90 -9.82 -4.28
N VAL A 8 -10.05 -9.96 -3.59
CA VAL A 8 -10.24 -9.37 -2.25
C VAL A 8 -9.26 -9.96 -1.24
N ALA A 9 -9.10 -11.29 -1.23
CA ALA A 9 -8.19 -11.99 -0.33
C ALA A 9 -6.72 -11.56 -0.53
N GLU A 10 -6.31 -11.43 -1.78
CA GLU A 10 -4.99 -10.97 -2.16
C GLU A 10 -4.77 -9.51 -1.74
N ALA A 11 -5.71 -8.61 -2.04
CA ALA A 11 -5.64 -7.20 -1.67
C ALA A 11 -5.42 -7.03 -0.16
N ILE A 12 -6.26 -7.67 0.67
CA ILE A 12 -6.15 -7.62 2.13
C ILE A 12 -4.77 -8.10 2.59
N SER A 13 -4.27 -9.20 2.02
CA SER A 13 -3.00 -9.81 2.42
C SER A 13 -1.79 -8.94 2.07
N ASN A 14 -1.80 -8.33 0.88
CA ASN A 14 -0.75 -7.42 0.46
C ASN A 14 -0.74 -6.16 1.31
N ARG A 15 -1.91 -5.57 1.59
CA ARG A 15 -1.99 -4.34 2.37
C ARG A 15 -1.59 -4.51 3.83
N LEU A 16 -1.95 -5.63 4.46
CA LEU A 16 -1.44 -5.97 5.79
C LEU A 16 0.09 -6.03 5.81
N ARG A 17 0.70 -6.59 4.76
CA ARG A 17 2.16 -6.67 4.63
C ARG A 17 2.78 -5.29 4.42
N GLU A 18 2.19 -4.46 3.56
CA GLU A 18 2.64 -3.08 3.30
C GLU A 18 2.61 -2.21 4.57
N LEU A 19 1.53 -2.30 5.33
CA LEU A 19 1.34 -1.51 6.56
C LEU A 19 2.04 -2.13 7.78
N GLY A 20 2.61 -3.34 7.65
CA GLY A 20 3.19 -4.08 8.77
C GLY A 20 2.19 -4.45 9.87
N LEU A 21 0.91 -4.62 9.51
CA LEU A 21 -0.18 -4.89 10.45
C LEU A 21 -0.48 -6.38 10.57
N THR A 22 -0.89 -6.80 11.76
CA THR A 22 -1.43 -8.14 12.04
C THR A 22 -2.96 -8.18 11.85
N GLN A 23 -3.51 -9.40 11.71
CA GLN A 23 -4.96 -9.61 11.69
C GLN A 23 -5.64 -9.08 12.96
N LEU A 24 -4.97 -9.17 14.11
CA LEU A 24 -5.53 -8.72 15.39
C LEU A 24 -5.65 -7.19 15.44
N GLU A 25 -4.66 -6.47 14.93
CA GLU A 25 -4.68 -5.01 14.87
C GLU A 25 -5.77 -4.51 13.92
N VAL A 26 -5.91 -5.12 12.73
CA VAL A 26 -6.98 -4.75 11.81
C VAL A 26 -8.37 -5.13 12.35
N ALA A 27 -8.49 -6.25 13.07
CA ALA A 27 -9.73 -6.60 13.76
C ALA A 27 -10.13 -5.53 14.79
N ALA A 28 -9.17 -5.04 15.58
CA ALA A 28 -9.41 -3.99 16.55
C ALA A 28 -9.86 -2.67 15.88
N ARG A 29 -9.24 -2.30 14.75
CA ARG A 29 -9.58 -1.09 13.98
C ARG A 29 -10.96 -1.18 13.30
N SER A 30 -11.23 -2.29 12.62
CA SER A 30 -12.45 -2.49 11.82
C SER A 30 -13.67 -2.93 12.63
N LYS A 31 -13.48 -3.38 13.89
CA LYS A 31 -14.49 -4.08 14.70
C LYS A 31 -14.99 -5.38 14.05
N VAL A 32 -14.26 -5.91 13.08
CA VAL A 32 -14.53 -7.21 12.44
C VAL A 32 -13.74 -8.28 13.18
N SER A 33 -14.33 -9.45 13.40
CA SER A 33 -13.65 -10.51 14.16
C SER A 33 -12.39 -11.02 13.41
N PRO A 34 -11.31 -11.40 14.12
CA PRO A 34 -10.13 -11.99 13.49
C PRO A 34 -10.44 -13.24 12.66
N ALA A 35 -11.44 -14.02 13.08
CA ALA A 35 -11.93 -15.18 12.35
C ALA A 35 -12.51 -14.78 10.98
N THR A 36 -13.28 -13.69 10.91
CA THR A 36 -13.83 -13.19 9.64
C THR A 36 -12.72 -12.71 8.70
N ILE A 37 -11.73 -11.98 9.22
CA ILE A 37 -10.57 -11.52 8.43
C ILE A 37 -9.81 -12.73 7.88
N ARG A 38 -9.57 -13.74 8.73
CA ARG A 38 -8.92 -14.98 8.32
C ARG A 38 -9.70 -15.70 7.22
N GLU A 39 -11.01 -15.82 7.35
CA GLU A 39 -11.87 -16.46 6.35
C GLU A 39 -11.80 -15.74 5.00
N LEU A 40 -11.76 -14.41 5.00
CA LEU A 40 -11.58 -13.59 3.80
C LEU A 40 -10.22 -13.83 3.15
N GLN A 41 -9.12 -13.79 3.92
CA GLN A 41 -7.77 -13.99 3.37
C GLN A 41 -7.54 -15.39 2.79
N TYR A 42 -8.20 -16.41 3.31
CA TYR A 42 -8.09 -17.76 2.77
C TYR A 42 -9.17 -18.10 1.74
N ASN A 43 -9.98 -17.11 1.34
CA ASN A 43 -11.10 -17.28 0.40
C ASN A 43 -11.99 -18.50 0.73
N LYS A 44 -12.27 -18.72 2.03
CA LYS A 44 -12.92 -19.96 2.50
C LYS A 44 -14.46 -19.92 2.45
N MET A 45 -15.08 -18.97 1.75
CA MET A 45 -16.50 -18.66 1.99
C MET A 45 -17.40 -18.59 0.74
N PRO A 46 -18.34 -19.56 0.58
CA PRO A 46 -19.30 -19.62 -0.52
C PRO A 46 -20.60 -18.80 -0.32
N ARG A 47 -20.73 -17.99 0.75
CA ARG A 47 -21.90 -17.12 1.00
C ARG A 47 -21.48 -15.66 1.04
N ARG A 48 -22.07 -14.84 0.15
CA ARG A 48 -21.92 -13.38 0.05
C ARG A 48 -21.87 -12.72 1.43
N ARG A 49 -20.75 -12.08 1.75
CA ARG A 49 -20.59 -11.34 3.01
C ARG A 49 -21.26 -9.98 2.94
N ASN A 50 -21.51 -9.40 4.11
CA ASN A 50 -22.16 -8.10 4.23
C ASN A 50 -21.26 -7.02 3.62
N PRO A 51 -21.75 -6.20 2.67
CA PRO A 51 -21.01 -5.06 2.10
C PRO A 51 -20.37 -4.17 3.18
N ARG A 52 -21.07 -3.99 4.30
CA ARG A 52 -20.61 -3.20 5.45
C ARG A 52 -19.32 -3.73 6.10
N THR A 53 -19.05 -5.02 5.98
CA THR A 53 -17.80 -5.64 6.45
C THR A 53 -16.63 -5.28 5.54
N LEU A 54 -16.85 -5.25 4.22
CA LEU A 54 -15.82 -4.82 3.27
C LEU A 54 -15.54 -3.32 3.41
N GLU A 55 -16.56 -2.52 3.70
CA GLU A 55 -16.39 -1.09 4.00
C GLU A 55 -15.52 -0.86 5.23
N ALA A 56 -15.88 -1.48 6.36
CA ALA A 56 -15.12 -1.36 7.60
C ALA A 56 -13.67 -1.87 7.49
N LEU A 57 -13.44 -2.91 6.68
CA LEU A 57 -12.08 -3.42 6.42
C LEU A 57 -11.30 -2.50 5.49
N SER A 58 -11.94 -1.89 4.48
CA SER A 58 -11.28 -0.94 3.60
C SER A 58 -10.75 0.25 4.41
N GLU A 59 -11.60 0.85 5.25
CA GLU A 59 -11.21 1.96 6.11
C GLU A 59 -10.10 1.56 7.11
N ALA A 60 -10.19 0.38 7.72
CA ALA A 60 -9.17 -0.08 8.68
C ALA A 60 -7.81 -0.39 8.04
N LEU A 61 -7.78 -0.60 6.71
CA LEU A 61 -6.59 -0.79 5.88
C LEU A 61 -6.16 0.51 5.17
N ASP A 62 -6.67 1.64 5.66
CA ASP A 62 -6.46 3.01 5.21
C ASP A 62 -6.98 3.33 3.79
N TRP A 63 -7.76 2.44 3.17
CA TRP A 63 -8.36 2.66 1.85
C TRP A 63 -9.71 3.41 1.92
N PRO A 64 -10.18 3.97 0.78
CA PRO A 64 -11.57 4.41 0.64
C PRO A 64 -12.56 3.28 0.98
N SER A 65 -13.66 3.61 1.64
CA SER A 65 -14.62 2.62 2.16
C SER A 65 -15.18 1.68 1.09
N ASP A 66 -15.33 2.13 -0.15
CA ASP A 66 -15.85 1.30 -1.24
C ASP A 66 -14.79 0.45 -1.96
N TYR A 67 -13.51 0.55 -1.58
CA TYR A 67 -12.40 -0.04 -2.31
C TYR A 67 -12.48 -1.57 -2.42
N LEU A 68 -12.62 -2.29 -1.31
CA LEU A 68 -12.74 -3.77 -1.37
C LEU A 68 -14.02 -4.23 -2.08
N GLY A 69 -15.07 -3.41 -2.06
CA GLY A 69 -16.28 -3.64 -2.87
C GLY A 69 -15.99 -3.54 -4.37
N LYS A 70 -15.22 -2.53 -4.78
CA LYS A 70 -14.76 -2.38 -6.18
C LYS A 70 -13.79 -3.48 -6.60
N VAL A 71 -12.93 -3.95 -5.69
CA VAL A 71 -12.04 -5.10 -5.95
C VAL A 71 -12.88 -6.35 -6.22
N LEU A 72 -13.89 -6.58 -5.38
CA LEU A 72 -14.82 -7.71 -5.54
C LEU A 72 -15.53 -7.71 -6.91
N THR A 73 -15.90 -6.53 -7.41
CA THR A 73 -16.58 -6.40 -8.70
C THR A 73 -15.63 -6.28 -9.90
N GLY A 74 -14.31 -6.31 -9.67
CA GLY A 74 -13.30 -6.14 -10.72
C GLY A 74 -13.23 -4.72 -11.30
N THR A 75 -13.75 -3.71 -10.59
CA THR A 75 -13.79 -2.31 -11.01
C THR A 75 -12.88 -1.40 -10.18
N ALA A 76 -12.04 -1.97 -9.32
CA ALA A 76 -11.08 -1.19 -8.54
C ALA A 76 -10.00 -0.58 -9.45
N ALA A 77 -9.86 0.73 -9.38
CA ALA A 77 -8.65 1.43 -9.83
C ALA A 77 -7.55 1.28 -8.77
N GLN A 78 -6.32 1.73 -9.07
CA GLN A 78 -5.28 1.79 -8.06
C GLN A 78 -5.77 2.60 -6.84
N PRO A 79 -5.58 2.09 -5.62
CA PRO A 79 -5.92 2.85 -4.42
C PRO A 79 -5.09 4.14 -4.44
N TYR A 80 -5.76 5.26 -4.15
CA TYR A 80 -5.16 6.60 -4.19
C TYR A 80 -4.65 7.06 -5.57
N ALA A 81 -5.22 6.57 -6.67
CA ALA A 81 -4.87 7.09 -8.01
C ALA A 81 -5.05 8.61 -8.13
N GLU A 82 -5.91 9.22 -7.32
CA GLU A 82 -6.09 10.67 -7.24
C GLU A 82 -4.87 11.38 -6.61
N GLU A 83 -4.19 10.72 -5.67
CA GLU A 83 -2.96 11.22 -5.04
C GLU A 83 -1.74 11.17 -5.98
N ALA A 84 -1.80 10.39 -7.07
CA ALA A 84 -0.74 10.35 -8.07
C ALA A 84 -0.49 11.72 -8.74
N ASN A 85 -1.50 12.60 -8.73
CA ASN A 85 -1.39 13.98 -9.21
C ASN A 85 -1.34 15.01 -8.06
N ASP A 86 -1.16 14.57 -6.82
CA ASP A 86 -1.04 15.48 -5.68
C ASP A 86 0.26 16.32 -5.83
N PRO A 87 0.15 17.66 -5.90
CA PRO A 87 1.31 18.53 -6.09
C PRO A 87 2.38 18.39 -5.01
N VAL A 88 2.00 18.03 -3.78
CA VAL A 88 2.92 17.82 -2.65
C VAL A 88 3.70 16.53 -2.84
N LEU A 89 3.04 15.45 -3.25
CA LEU A 89 3.71 14.17 -3.50
C LEU A 89 4.65 14.26 -4.70
N LEU A 90 4.21 14.90 -5.79
CA LEU A 90 5.07 15.19 -6.95
C LEU A 90 6.30 16.02 -6.56
N LYS A 91 6.13 16.99 -5.64
CA LYS A 91 7.25 17.78 -5.15
C LYS A 91 8.19 16.98 -4.25
N LEU A 92 7.68 16.02 -3.49
CA LEU A 92 8.49 15.12 -2.68
C LEU A 92 9.36 14.22 -3.56
N ASP A 93 8.83 13.68 -4.65
CA ASP A 93 9.59 12.89 -5.62
C ASP A 93 10.73 13.70 -6.25
N ASP A 94 10.46 14.94 -6.65
CA ASP A 94 11.49 15.88 -7.15
C ASP A 94 12.59 16.14 -6.12
N VAL A 95 12.23 16.31 -4.83
CA VAL A 95 13.22 16.47 -3.75
C VAL A 95 14.08 15.22 -3.58
N LEU A 96 13.47 14.02 -3.66
CA LEU A 96 14.22 12.76 -3.56
C LEU A 96 15.20 12.58 -4.72
N GLU A 97 14.80 12.94 -5.94
CA GLU A 97 15.67 12.93 -7.12
C GLU A 97 16.85 13.89 -6.95
N GLN A 98 16.59 15.13 -6.51
CA GLN A 98 17.65 16.12 -6.26
C GLN A 98 18.62 15.67 -5.17
N LEU A 99 18.13 15.00 -4.10
CA LEU A 99 19.00 14.45 -3.06
C LEU A 99 19.87 13.31 -3.58
N GLN A 100 19.37 12.47 -4.48
CA GLN A 100 20.17 11.43 -5.12
C GLN A 100 21.27 12.04 -6.02
N GLU A 101 20.93 13.08 -6.80
CA GLU A 101 21.91 13.80 -7.61
C GLU A 101 23.01 14.43 -6.75
N LEU A 102 22.62 15.12 -5.66
CA LEU A 102 23.57 15.72 -4.73
C LEU A 102 24.51 14.67 -4.12
N ARG A 103 23.97 13.52 -3.71
CA ARG A 103 24.80 12.41 -3.20
C ARG A 103 25.82 11.94 -4.24
N SER A 104 25.40 11.71 -5.49
CA SER A 104 26.31 11.32 -6.57
C SER A 104 27.39 12.38 -6.85
N ARG A 105 27.04 13.67 -6.76
CA ARG A 105 28.00 14.77 -6.93
C ARG A 105 29.00 14.84 -5.79
N VAL A 106 28.56 14.65 -4.55
CA VAL A 106 29.44 14.59 -3.37
C VAL A 106 30.42 13.42 -3.52
N ASP A 107 29.94 12.21 -3.83
CA ASP A 107 30.80 11.04 -4.06
C ASP A 107 31.88 11.31 -5.14
N ALA A 108 31.51 12.01 -6.21
CA ALA A 108 32.44 12.37 -7.28
C ALA A 108 33.48 13.43 -6.84
N VAL A 109 33.11 14.36 -5.96
CA VAL A 109 34.05 15.34 -5.39
C VAL A 109 35.02 14.64 -4.44
N GLU A 110 34.53 13.79 -3.55
CA GLU A 110 35.36 13.03 -2.60
C GLU A 110 36.38 12.16 -3.33
N ARG A 111 35.98 11.45 -4.39
CA ARG A 111 36.92 10.65 -5.21
C ARG A 111 38.00 11.49 -5.89
N ARG A 112 37.67 12.69 -6.38
CA ARG A 112 38.66 13.60 -6.99
C ARG A 112 39.66 14.12 -5.96
N GLN A 113 39.21 14.41 -4.74
CA GLN A 113 40.08 14.87 -3.66
C GLN A 113 41.00 13.75 -3.16
N ALA A 114 40.49 12.52 -3.03
CA ALA A 114 41.29 11.37 -2.66
C ALA A 114 42.41 11.08 -3.68
N GLY A 115 42.11 11.09 -4.98
CA GLY A 115 43.11 10.85 -6.04
C GLY A 115 44.13 11.99 -6.24
N GLY A 116 43.83 13.20 -5.76
CA GLY A 116 44.76 14.33 -5.77
C GLY A 116 45.76 14.31 -4.60
N ALA A 117 45.40 13.69 -3.48
CA ALA A 117 46.26 13.59 -2.30
C ALA A 117 47.40 12.56 -2.45
N GLU A 118 47.27 11.59 -3.37
CA GLU A 118 48.33 10.60 -3.66
C GLU A 118 49.38 11.10 -4.69
N GLN A 119 49.20 12.28 -5.27
CA GLN A 119 50.07 12.84 -6.32
C GLN A 119 50.91 14.06 -5.89
N SER A 120 50.93 14.41 -4.59
CA SER A 120 51.75 15.50 -4.02
C SER A 120 52.74 15.01 -2.99
#